data_AF-A0AAD2FTQ5-F1
#
_entry.id   AF-A0AAD2FTQ5-F1
#
_cell.length_a   1.000
_cell.length_b   1.000
_cell.length_c   1.000
_cell.angle_alpha   90.00
_cell.angle_beta   90.00
_cell.angle_gamma   90.00
#
_symmetry.space_group_name_H-M   'P 1'
#
loop_
_entity.id
_entity.type
_entity.pdbx_description
1 polymer ?
#
loop_
_entity_poly.entity_id
_entity_poly.type
_entity_poly.pdbx_seq_one_letter_code
_entity_poly.pdbx_strand_id
1 'polypeptide(L)'
;MSMSFPVEICYEFSKNLEGLLDPTIDTTIVAIKDEEGTVATEATSEQSVAQIIDQKAATQIQAVARGRIVRNKAMKQSEQKAVMDTRTKAGQTIMNEEEEGKESIEDNIRSVRELLKKKQATWERCQKGRIGEKDGSTQTFIRTGFMTVHTKTENRKVQFTSRAEKSEKSYDMQALEVLPGKLEGIFEVHYDEFGFVNYEGFLEKSLLLHERVLQPFLLKLKGHLERVNVLLAEIDAWLAEPQADLAFLKKIFGLDEKLTITTETTTLKECELEDDFQVNGSFNIQTSRDQKMLGKLLVFISE
;
A
#
# COMPACT_ATOMS: atom_id res chain seq x y z
N MET A 1 -22.53 20.56 36.94
CA MET A 1 -21.58 20.85 35.85
C MET A 1 -22.33 20.69 34.54
N SER A 2 -22.69 21.81 33.93
CA SER A 2 -23.41 21.92 32.66
C SER A 2 -22.40 21.80 31.51
N MET A 3 -22.66 20.92 30.54
CA MET A 3 -21.93 20.89 29.27
C MET A 3 -22.84 21.47 28.19
N SER A 4 -22.45 22.62 27.66
CA SER A 4 -23.06 23.28 26.51
C SER A 4 -22.52 22.67 25.21
N PHE A 5 -23.42 22.29 24.29
CA PHE A 5 -23.07 21.95 22.91
C PHE A 5 -23.01 23.23 22.04
N PRO A 6 -22.09 23.34 21.06
CA PRO A 6 -21.99 24.51 20.20
C PRO A 6 -23.06 24.51 19.09
N VAL A 7 -23.68 25.69 18.94
CA VAL A 7 -24.77 26.05 18.00
C VAL A 7 -24.18 26.45 16.65
N GLU A 8 -23.49 25.55 15.95
CA GLU A 8 -22.81 25.90 14.69
C GLU A 8 -23.15 25.02 13.48
N ILE A 9 -24.18 24.16 13.58
CA ILE A 9 -24.61 23.30 12.44
C ILE A 9 -25.92 23.81 11.79
N CYS A 10 -26.59 24.82 12.35
CA CYS A 10 -27.86 25.31 11.78
C CYS A 10 -27.71 26.40 10.71
N TYR A 11 -26.51 26.93 10.43
CA TYR A 11 -26.36 28.08 9.52
C TYR A 11 -26.06 27.71 8.05
N GLU A 12 -25.63 26.48 7.74
CA GLU A 12 -25.42 26.07 6.34
C GLU A 12 -26.67 25.51 5.65
N PHE A 13 -27.72 25.15 6.40
CA PHE A 13 -28.96 24.66 5.80
C PHE A 13 -29.86 25.78 5.26
N SER A 14 -29.69 27.04 5.69
CA SER A 14 -30.49 28.16 5.16
C SER A 14 -29.94 28.74 3.85
N LYS A 15 -28.62 28.73 3.64
CA LYS A 15 -28.00 29.26 2.40
C LYS A 15 -28.35 28.45 1.15
N ASN A 16 -28.64 27.16 1.29
CA ASN A 16 -29.05 26.31 0.16
C ASN A 16 -30.55 26.37 -0.17
N LEU A 17 -31.34 27.11 0.62
CA LEU A 17 -32.77 27.36 0.35
C LEU A 17 -33.01 28.72 -0.33
N GLU A 18 -32.11 29.70 -0.17
CA GLU A 18 -32.20 31.01 -0.85
C GLU A 18 -31.98 30.94 -2.36
N GLY A 19 -31.37 29.88 -2.89
CA GLY A 19 -31.21 29.66 -4.33
C GLY A 19 -32.37 28.92 -5.01
N LEU A 20 -33.44 28.59 -4.28
CA LEU A 20 -34.58 27.79 -4.78
C LEU A 20 -35.88 28.60 -4.95
N LEU A 21 -35.85 29.89 -4.62
CA LEU A 21 -36.96 30.81 -4.89
C LEU A 21 -36.55 31.73 -6.05
N ASP A 22 -37.03 31.35 -7.23
CA ASP A 22 -37.02 32.21 -8.41
C ASP A 22 -37.85 33.48 -8.10
N PRO A 23 -37.28 34.70 -8.14
CA PRO A 23 -38.01 35.91 -7.76
C PRO A 23 -39.03 36.36 -8.81
N THR A 24 -39.18 35.64 -9.92
CA THR A 24 -40.26 35.84 -10.90
C THR A 24 -41.49 35.01 -10.57
N ILE A 25 -42.04 35.17 -9.37
CA ILE A 25 -43.49 35.05 -9.21
C ILE A 25 -44.03 36.46 -9.39
N ASP A 26 -44.23 36.83 -10.66
CA ASP A 26 -45.11 37.92 -11.00
C ASP A 26 -46.44 37.61 -10.33
N THR A 27 -46.80 38.39 -9.31
CA THR A 27 -48.13 38.37 -8.69
C THR A 27 -49.13 38.85 -9.74
N THR A 28 -49.43 37.98 -10.69
CA THR A 28 -50.49 38.17 -11.67
C THR A 28 -51.76 38.00 -10.87
N ILE A 29 -52.32 39.11 -10.39
CA ILE A 29 -53.71 39.19 -9.99
C ILE A 29 -54.50 38.84 -11.25
N VAL A 30 -54.94 37.59 -11.35
CA VAL A 30 -55.85 37.14 -12.41
C VAL A 30 -57.19 37.80 -12.13
N ALA A 31 -57.39 38.99 -12.69
CA ALA A 31 -58.71 39.55 -12.84
C ALA A 31 -59.42 38.75 -13.94
N ILE A 32 -60.20 37.75 -13.53
CA ILE A 32 -61.17 37.11 -14.41
C ILE A 32 -62.24 38.18 -14.68
N LYS A 33 -62.22 38.78 -15.88
CA LYS A 33 -63.32 39.59 -16.40
C LYS A 33 -64.20 38.68 -17.24
N ASP A 34 -65.44 38.52 -16.83
CA ASP A 34 -66.56 38.11 -17.66
C ASP A 34 -67.02 39.29 -18.54
N GLU A 35 -67.61 38.96 -19.69
CA GLU A 35 -67.96 39.92 -20.76
C GLU A 35 -69.13 40.87 -20.42
N GLU A 36 -69.69 40.78 -19.22
CA GLU A 36 -70.83 41.58 -18.77
C GLU A 36 -70.56 42.31 -17.44
N GLY A 37 -69.49 43.11 -17.40
CA GLY A 37 -69.20 44.20 -16.45
C GLY A 37 -70.02 44.32 -15.15
N THR A 38 -70.07 43.27 -14.32
CA THR A 38 -70.77 43.27 -13.03
C THR A 38 -69.81 42.77 -11.96
N VAL A 39 -69.37 43.67 -11.07
CA VAL A 39 -68.47 43.33 -9.96
C VAL A 39 -69.30 42.63 -8.87
N ALA A 40 -69.31 41.30 -8.89
CA ALA A 40 -69.73 40.50 -7.74
C ALA A 40 -68.51 40.33 -6.81
N THR A 41 -68.47 41.11 -5.72
CA THR A 41 -67.58 40.81 -4.58
C THR A 41 -68.13 39.60 -3.84
N GLU A 42 -67.83 38.39 -4.31
CA GLU A 42 -67.84 37.22 -3.44
C GLU A 42 -66.57 37.27 -2.58
N ALA A 43 -66.76 37.50 -1.28
CA ALA A 43 -65.74 37.31 -0.28
C ALA A 43 -65.43 35.80 -0.18
N THR A 44 -64.63 35.27 -1.11
CA THR A 44 -63.91 34.02 -0.88
C THR A 44 -62.94 34.27 0.27
N SER A 45 -63.20 33.62 1.40
CA SER A 45 -62.39 33.75 2.61
C SER A 45 -60.90 33.59 2.27
N GLU A 46 -60.05 34.44 2.81
CA GLU A 46 -58.59 34.40 2.63
C GLU A 46 -57.99 33.02 2.97
N GLN A 47 -58.70 32.20 3.75
CA GLN A 47 -58.39 30.79 4.02
C GLN A 47 -58.34 29.91 2.75
N SER A 48 -59.10 30.22 1.70
CA SER A 48 -59.13 29.44 0.45
C SER A 48 -57.87 29.67 -0.40
N VAL A 49 -57.37 30.91 -0.48
CA VAL A 49 -56.22 31.25 -1.33
C VAL A 49 -54.91 30.71 -0.73
N ALA A 50 -54.73 30.82 0.59
CA ALA A 50 -53.58 30.23 1.27
C ALA A 50 -53.51 28.69 1.09
N GLN A 51 -54.65 28.00 1.18
CA GLN A 51 -54.73 26.56 0.94
C GLN A 51 -54.36 26.16 -0.49
N ILE A 52 -54.76 26.96 -1.49
CA ILE A 52 -54.40 26.71 -2.90
C ILE A 52 -52.90 26.93 -3.14
N ILE A 53 -52.30 27.96 -2.52
CA ILE A 53 -50.86 28.24 -2.61
C ILE A 53 -50.05 27.11 -1.96
N ASP A 54 -50.43 26.68 -0.76
CA ASP A 54 -49.76 25.57 -0.06
C ASP A 54 -49.86 24.26 -0.85
N GLN A 55 -51.01 23.98 -1.45
CA GLN A 55 -51.20 22.79 -2.28
C GLN A 55 -50.35 22.82 -3.56
N LYS A 56 -50.22 23.98 -4.22
CA LYS A 56 -49.33 24.16 -5.38
C LYS A 56 -47.86 24.03 -4.99
N ALA A 57 -47.44 24.65 -3.89
CA ALA A 57 -46.06 24.54 -3.39
C ALA A 57 -45.70 23.08 -3.04
N ALA A 58 -46.60 22.37 -2.35
CA ALA A 58 -46.42 20.95 -2.04
C ALA A 58 -46.31 20.09 -3.31
N THR A 59 -47.10 20.37 -4.33
CA THR A 59 -47.06 19.66 -5.62
C THR A 59 -45.73 19.90 -6.35
N GLN A 60 -45.23 21.14 -6.33
CA GLN A 60 -43.96 21.51 -6.97
C GLN A 60 -42.76 20.89 -6.24
N ILE A 61 -42.76 20.88 -4.90
CA ILE A 61 -41.74 20.21 -4.09
C ILE A 61 -41.73 18.71 -4.38
N GLN A 62 -42.90 18.07 -4.47
CA GLN A 62 -42.99 16.64 -4.82
C GLN A 62 -42.47 16.36 -6.24
N ALA A 63 -42.74 17.25 -7.21
CA ALA A 63 -42.22 17.11 -8.57
C ALA A 63 -40.69 17.22 -8.62
N VAL A 64 -40.10 18.18 -7.90
CA VAL A 64 -38.65 18.34 -7.79
C VAL A 64 -38.00 17.14 -7.10
N ALA A 65 -38.60 16.65 -6.00
CA ALA A 65 -38.12 15.46 -5.29
C ALA A 65 -38.16 14.20 -6.19
N ARG A 66 -39.25 13.99 -6.94
CA ARG A 66 -39.35 12.89 -7.92
C ARG A 66 -38.30 13.03 -9.03
N GLY A 67 -38.08 14.23 -9.55
CA GLY A 67 -37.04 14.51 -10.53
C GLY A 67 -35.64 14.17 -10.03
N ARG A 68 -35.32 14.52 -8.77
CA ARG A 68 -34.04 14.16 -8.12
C ARG A 68 -33.89 12.64 -7.96
N ILE A 69 -34.94 11.94 -7.53
CA ILE A 69 -34.92 10.47 -7.38
C ILE A 69 -34.68 9.79 -8.73
N VAL A 70 -35.37 10.22 -9.79
CA VAL A 70 -35.20 9.65 -11.14
C VAL A 70 -33.79 9.91 -11.67
N ARG A 71 -33.26 11.13 -11.49
CA ARG A 71 -31.90 11.49 -11.90
C ARG A 71 -30.86 10.65 -11.15
N ASN A 72 -30.99 10.49 -9.84
CA ASN A 72 -30.09 9.66 -9.03
C ASN A 72 -30.16 8.19 -9.43
N LYS A 73 -31.35 7.68 -9.77
CA LYS A 73 -31.51 6.30 -10.26
C LYS A 73 -30.86 6.11 -11.63
N ALA A 74 -31.03 7.05 -12.55
CA ALA A 74 -30.40 7.02 -13.87
C ALA A 74 -28.87 7.08 -13.77
N MET A 75 -28.33 7.93 -12.88
CA MET A 75 -26.89 8.03 -12.63
C MET A 75 -26.31 6.71 -12.10
N LYS A 76 -26.93 6.10 -11.10
CA LYS A 76 -26.52 4.77 -10.59
C LYS A 76 -26.59 3.68 -11.67
N GLN A 77 -27.59 3.72 -12.54
CA GLN A 77 -27.70 2.78 -13.65
C GLN A 77 -26.60 3.00 -14.70
N SER A 78 -26.25 4.24 -15.03
CA SER A 78 -25.14 4.53 -15.94
C SER A 78 -23.79 4.11 -15.36
N GLU A 79 -23.57 4.30 -14.06
CA GLU A 79 -22.36 3.84 -13.37
C GLU A 79 -22.26 2.31 -13.38
N GLN A 80 -23.34 1.61 -13.05
CA GLN A 80 -23.38 0.14 -13.11
C GLN A 80 -23.09 -0.39 -14.52
N LYS A 81 -23.66 0.25 -15.56
CA LYS A 81 -23.40 -0.12 -16.95
C LYS A 81 -21.93 0.10 -17.33
N ALA A 82 -21.36 1.24 -16.99
CA ALA A 82 -19.95 1.54 -17.27
C ALA A 82 -18.99 0.54 -16.57
N VAL A 83 -19.30 0.14 -15.34
CA VAL A 83 -18.56 -0.90 -14.61
C VAL A 83 -18.66 -2.25 -15.31
N MET A 84 -19.85 -2.65 -15.79
CA MET A 84 -20.02 -3.89 -16.55
C MET A 84 -19.28 -3.87 -17.88
N ASP A 85 -19.33 -2.76 -18.61
CA ASP A 85 -18.63 -2.63 -19.91
C ASP A 85 -17.10 -2.70 -19.71
N THR A 86 -16.58 -2.07 -18.66
CA THR A 86 -15.15 -2.13 -18.31
C THR A 86 -14.72 -3.55 -17.93
N ARG A 87 -15.52 -4.26 -17.12
CA ARG A 87 -15.29 -5.68 -16.77
C ARG A 87 -15.32 -6.59 -18.00
N THR A 88 -16.26 -6.35 -18.91
CA THR A 88 -16.39 -7.11 -20.15
C THR A 88 -15.17 -6.91 -21.04
N LYS A 89 -14.71 -5.67 -21.20
CA LYS A 89 -13.50 -5.34 -21.97
C LYS A 89 -12.22 -5.92 -21.35
N ALA A 90 -12.09 -5.86 -20.03
CA ALA A 90 -10.97 -6.50 -19.32
C ALA A 90 -10.99 -8.02 -19.53
N GLY A 91 -12.15 -8.66 -19.39
CA GLY A 91 -12.33 -10.09 -19.64
C GLY A 91 -11.96 -10.48 -21.07
N GLN A 92 -12.40 -9.72 -22.08
CA GLN A 92 -12.03 -9.95 -23.48
C GLN A 92 -10.53 -9.79 -23.73
N THR A 93 -9.90 -8.78 -23.14
CA THR A 93 -8.45 -8.55 -23.25
C THR A 93 -7.66 -9.72 -22.66
N ILE A 94 -8.17 -10.31 -21.57
CA ILE A 94 -7.57 -11.46 -20.92
C ILE A 94 -7.75 -12.75 -21.74
N MET A 95 -8.94 -12.95 -22.35
CA MET A 95 -9.23 -14.14 -23.16
C MET A 95 -8.49 -14.18 -24.51
N ASN A 96 -8.15 -13.03 -25.09
CA ASN A 96 -7.47 -12.97 -26.40
C ASN A 96 -5.99 -13.35 -26.32
N GLU A 97 -5.42 -13.49 -25.13
CA GLU A 97 -4.07 -13.98 -24.91
C GLU A 97 -4.16 -15.44 -24.45
N GLU A 98 -4.31 -16.36 -25.39
CA GLU A 98 -4.18 -17.80 -25.14
C GLU A 98 -2.73 -18.10 -24.76
N GLU A 99 -2.37 -17.92 -23.49
CA GLU A 99 -1.26 -18.67 -22.93
C GLU A 99 -1.73 -20.12 -22.80
N GLU A 100 -1.19 -21.01 -23.65
CA GLU A 100 -1.38 -22.46 -23.61
C GLU A 100 -0.75 -23.06 -22.33
N GLY A 101 -1.26 -22.66 -21.16
CA GLY A 101 -0.94 -23.29 -19.89
C GLY A 101 -1.68 -24.62 -19.80
N LYS A 102 -0.96 -25.73 -19.91
CA LYS A 102 -1.48 -27.09 -19.67
C LYS A 102 -1.87 -27.34 -18.20
N GLU A 103 -1.55 -26.41 -17.29
CA GLU A 103 -1.86 -26.52 -15.86
C GLU A 103 -3.37 -26.36 -15.63
N SER A 104 -3.96 -27.23 -14.79
CA SER A 104 -5.36 -27.10 -14.41
C SER A 104 -5.59 -25.81 -13.61
N ILE A 105 -6.84 -25.36 -13.55
CA ILE A 105 -7.22 -24.20 -12.74
C ILE A 105 -6.91 -24.46 -11.26
N GLU A 106 -7.18 -25.67 -10.75
CA GLU A 106 -6.87 -26.02 -9.36
C GLU A 106 -5.37 -25.96 -9.05
N ASP A 107 -4.52 -26.41 -9.98
CA ASP A 107 -3.07 -26.35 -9.79
C ASP A 107 -2.56 -24.90 -9.79
N ASN A 108 -3.12 -24.05 -10.65
CA ASN A 108 -2.84 -22.61 -10.65
C ASN A 108 -3.28 -21.94 -9.34
N ILE A 109 -4.48 -22.23 -8.83
CA ILE A 109 -4.95 -21.71 -7.54
C ILE A 109 -4.00 -22.14 -6.40
N ARG A 110 -3.60 -23.42 -6.39
CA ARG A 110 -2.65 -23.94 -5.39
C ARG A 110 -1.32 -23.21 -5.46
N SER A 111 -0.76 -23.06 -6.66
CA SER A 111 0.50 -22.36 -6.89
C SER A 111 0.44 -20.90 -6.42
N VAL A 112 -0.63 -20.17 -6.76
CA VAL A 112 -0.82 -18.79 -6.29
C VAL A 112 -0.87 -18.73 -4.77
N ARG A 113 -1.62 -19.62 -4.10
CA ARG A 113 -1.67 -19.68 -2.62
C ARG A 113 -0.31 -19.95 -1.99
N GLU A 114 0.49 -20.83 -2.58
CA GLU A 114 1.86 -21.10 -2.12
C GLU A 114 2.75 -19.86 -2.25
N LEU A 115 2.65 -19.13 -3.37
CA LEU A 115 3.36 -17.87 -3.58
C LEU A 115 2.93 -16.79 -2.58
N LEU A 116 1.64 -16.70 -2.24
CA LEU A 116 1.12 -15.78 -1.23
C LEU A 116 1.65 -16.11 0.17
N LYS A 117 1.64 -17.40 0.55
CA LYS A 117 2.21 -17.86 1.82
C LYS A 117 3.71 -17.54 1.91
N LYS A 118 4.46 -17.76 0.82
CA LYS A 118 5.89 -17.42 0.73
C LYS A 118 6.12 -15.91 0.85
N LYS A 119 5.31 -15.11 0.15
CA LYS A 119 5.34 -13.64 0.22
C LYS A 119 5.14 -13.17 1.65
N GLN A 120 4.08 -13.63 2.31
CA GLN A 120 3.74 -13.25 3.68
C GLN A 120 4.87 -13.58 4.66
N ALA A 121 5.36 -14.82 4.64
CA ALA A 121 6.43 -15.25 5.53
C ALA A 121 7.74 -14.47 5.32
N THR A 122 8.06 -14.10 4.08
CA THR A 122 9.27 -13.32 3.75
C THR A 122 9.11 -11.86 4.14
N TRP A 123 7.92 -11.29 3.91
CA TRP A 123 7.61 -9.92 4.31
C TRP A 123 7.70 -9.73 5.83
N GLU A 124 7.17 -10.66 6.62
CA GLU A 124 7.26 -10.62 8.10
C GLU A 124 8.72 -10.60 8.60
N ARG A 125 9.64 -11.27 7.91
CA ARG A 125 11.08 -11.20 8.22
C ARG A 125 11.65 -9.83 7.85
N CYS A 126 11.30 -9.31 6.68
CA CYS A 126 11.78 -8.03 6.17
C CYS A 126 11.34 -6.85 7.05
N GLN A 127 10.14 -6.92 7.63
CA GLN A 127 9.59 -5.86 8.49
C GLN A 127 10.51 -5.49 9.66
N LYS A 128 11.31 -6.43 10.18
CA LYS A 128 12.25 -6.17 11.28
C LYS A 128 13.34 -5.15 10.94
N GLY A 129 13.70 -5.05 9.66
CA GLY A 129 14.72 -4.13 9.17
C GLY A 129 14.16 -2.84 8.57
N ARG A 130 12.85 -2.64 8.57
CA ARG A 130 12.23 -1.48 7.92
C ARG A 130 12.44 -0.20 8.74
N ILE A 131 12.78 0.91 8.10
CA ILE A 131 12.81 2.24 8.72
C ILE A 131 11.73 3.15 8.14
N GLY A 132 11.05 3.87 9.04
CA GLY A 132 10.35 5.11 8.72
C GLY A 132 9.09 4.95 7.89
N GLU A 133 8.50 6.11 7.58
CA GLU A 133 7.42 6.23 6.62
C GLU A 133 7.96 6.04 5.20
N LYS A 134 7.10 5.50 4.34
CA LYS A 134 7.37 5.23 2.95
C LYS A 134 7.48 6.56 2.18
N ASP A 135 8.53 6.75 1.37
CA ASP A 135 8.67 7.90 0.48
C ASP A 135 8.25 7.49 -0.95
N GLY A 136 7.01 7.86 -1.33
CA GLY A 136 6.44 7.45 -2.61
C GLY A 136 6.29 5.93 -2.71
N SER A 137 6.95 5.31 -3.70
CA SER A 137 7.03 3.85 -3.87
C SER A 137 8.28 3.23 -3.24
N THR A 138 9.16 4.03 -2.64
CA THR A 138 10.44 3.54 -2.13
C THR A 138 10.34 3.23 -0.64
N GLN A 139 10.89 2.08 -0.24
CA GLN A 139 11.03 1.71 1.18
C GLN A 139 12.50 1.49 1.54
N THR A 140 12.95 2.21 2.57
CA THR A 140 14.29 2.06 3.13
C THR A 140 14.32 1.02 4.23
N PHE A 141 15.35 0.18 4.18
CA PHE A 141 15.67 -0.82 5.19
C PHE A 141 17.03 -0.54 5.78
N ILE A 142 17.17 -0.81 7.07
CA ILE A 142 18.42 -0.80 7.80
C ILE A 142 18.78 -2.21 8.22
N ARG A 143 20.07 -2.46 8.22
CA ARG A 143 20.66 -3.58 8.93
C ARG A 143 21.86 -3.09 9.71
N THR A 144 22.17 -3.81 10.79
CA THR A 144 23.36 -3.55 11.60
C THR A 144 24.20 -4.82 11.58
N GLY A 145 25.49 -4.69 11.26
CA GLY A 145 26.40 -5.83 11.14
C GLY A 145 27.85 -5.42 11.30
N PHE A 146 28.73 -6.39 11.50
CA PHE A 146 30.17 -6.14 11.43
C PHE A 146 30.57 -6.17 9.95
N MET A 147 31.05 -5.05 9.42
CA MET A 147 31.41 -4.93 8.00
C MET A 147 32.93 -4.82 7.82
N THR A 148 33.59 -4.19 8.79
CA THR A 148 35.03 -3.94 8.76
C THR A 148 35.72 -4.53 9.98
N VAL A 149 36.87 -5.17 9.77
CA VAL A 149 37.81 -5.52 10.84
C VAL A 149 39.01 -4.60 10.74
N HIS A 150 39.27 -3.85 11.79
CA HIS A 150 40.44 -3.02 11.93
C HIS A 150 41.54 -3.79 12.66
N THR A 151 42.76 -3.57 12.22
CA THR A 151 43.97 -4.09 12.84
C THR A 151 44.84 -2.92 13.22
N LYS A 152 45.31 -2.90 14.46
CA LYS A 152 46.27 -1.93 14.94
C LYS A 152 47.30 -2.63 15.82
N THR A 153 48.53 -2.13 15.79
CA THR A 153 49.58 -2.59 16.71
C THR A 153 49.80 -1.57 17.79
N GLU A 154 49.66 -1.97 19.05
CA GLU A 154 49.84 -1.11 20.23
C GLU A 154 50.56 -1.91 21.31
N ASN A 155 51.63 -1.36 21.89
CA ASN A 155 52.41 -2.02 22.96
C ASN A 155 52.87 -3.45 22.62
N ARG A 156 53.38 -3.68 21.40
CA ARG A 156 53.75 -5.00 20.87
C ARG A 156 52.60 -6.01 20.84
N LYS A 157 51.36 -5.53 20.80
CA LYS A 157 50.17 -6.37 20.62
C LYS A 157 49.44 -5.98 19.35
N VAL A 158 49.12 -6.94 18.50
CA VAL A 158 48.20 -6.74 17.38
C VAL A 158 46.79 -6.94 17.89
N GLN A 159 45.99 -5.88 17.84
CA GLN A 159 44.57 -5.91 18.18
C GLN A 159 43.72 -5.92 16.92
N PHE A 160 42.84 -6.91 16.84
CA PHE A 160 41.78 -6.99 15.85
C PHE A 160 40.50 -6.47 16.48
N THR A 161 39.97 -5.36 15.97
CA THR A 161 38.75 -4.75 16.47
C THR A 161 37.72 -4.65 15.38
N SER A 162 36.45 -4.75 15.73
CA SER A 162 35.35 -4.47 14.81
C SER A 162 34.25 -3.73 15.55
N ARG A 163 33.48 -2.94 14.81
CA ARG A 163 32.34 -2.21 15.34
C ARG A 163 31.14 -2.52 14.48
N ALA A 164 29.97 -2.66 15.10
CA ALA A 164 28.76 -2.82 14.32
C ALA A 164 28.48 -1.52 13.54
N GLU A 165 28.40 -1.65 12.24
CA GLU A 165 28.09 -0.59 11.30
C GLU A 165 26.63 -0.71 10.87
N LYS A 166 25.99 0.44 10.69
CA LYS A 166 24.65 0.53 10.11
C LYS A 166 24.79 0.71 8.62
N SER A 167 24.09 -0.10 7.85
CA SER A 167 23.96 0.09 6.42
C SER A 167 22.49 0.23 6.07
N GLU A 168 22.19 1.17 5.18
CA GLU A 168 20.84 1.45 4.69
C GLU A 168 20.77 1.12 3.20
N LYS A 169 19.63 0.58 2.79
CA LYS A 169 19.36 0.33 1.37
C LYS A 169 17.88 0.53 1.09
N SER A 170 17.62 1.28 0.03
CA SER A 170 16.27 1.57 -0.42
C SER A 170 15.90 0.66 -1.59
N TYR A 171 14.66 0.20 -1.59
CA TYR A 171 14.11 -0.67 -2.63
C TYR A 171 12.84 -0.04 -3.21
N ASP A 172 12.66 -0.19 -4.51
CA ASP A 172 11.42 0.19 -5.18
C ASP A 172 10.34 -0.87 -4.92
N MET A 173 9.27 -0.46 -4.23
CA MET A 173 8.15 -1.28 -3.83
C MET A 173 6.96 -1.15 -4.78
N GLN A 174 7.11 -0.48 -5.93
CA GLN A 174 6.03 -0.30 -6.91
C GLN A 174 5.34 -1.62 -7.28
N ALA A 175 6.09 -2.72 -7.36
CA ALA A 175 5.56 -4.05 -7.63
C ALA A 175 4.56 -4.57 -6.58
N LEU A 176 4.59 -4.08 -5.34
CA LEU A 176 3.63 -4.44 -4.28
C LEU A 176 2.42 -3.52 -4.23
N GLU A 177 2.50 -2.35 -4.87
CA GLU A 177 1.49 -1.28 -4.80
C GLU A 177 0.57 -1.28 -6.01
N VAL A 178 1.11 -1.65 -7.17
CA VAL A 178 0.41 -1.55 -8.45
C VAL A 178 0.18 -2.95 -8.98
N LEU A 179 -1.09 -3.27 -9.20
CA LEU A 179 -1.44 -4.48 -9.93
C LEU A 179 -0.98 -4.34 -11.38
N PRO A 180 -0.62 -5.43 -12.06
CA PRO A 180 -0.43 -5.39 -13.50
C PRO A 180 -1.67 -4.79 -14.15
N GLY A 181 -1.53 -3.80 -15.04
CA GLY A 181 -2.67 -3.05 -15.60
C GLY A 181 -3.77 -3.89 -16.26
N LYS A 182 -3.46 -5.15 -16.62
CA LYS A 182 -4.44 -6.13 -17.12
C LYS A 182 -5.36 -6.70 -16.04
N LEU A 183 -4.96 -6.65 -14.77
CA LEU A 183 -5.73 -7.08 -13.60
C LEU A 183 -6.50 -5.93 -12.96
N GLU A 184 -6.10 -4.69 -13.24
CA GLU A 184 -6.80 -3.48 -12.79
C GLU A 184 -8.21 -3.41 -13.39
N GLY A 185 -9.17 -2.98 -12.57
CA GLY A 185 -10.56 -2.77 -13.00
C GLY A 185 -11.45 -4.03 -13.04
N ILE A 186 -10.90 -5.23 -12.84
CA ILE A 186 -11.72 -6.45 -12.68
C ILE A 186 -12.45 -6.39 -11.33
N PHE A 187 -11.67 -6.13 -10.28
CA PHE A 187 -12.15 -5.95 -8.92
C PHE A 187 -11.64 -4.65 -8.33
N GLU A 188 -12.37 -4.17 -7.33
CA GLU A 188 -11.89 -3.10 -6.46
C GLU A 188 -10.71 -3.60 -5.65
N VAL A 189 -9.55 -2.96 -5.84
CA VAL A 189 -8.30 -3.28 -5.17
C VAL A 189 -8.37 -2.78 -3.74
N HIS A 190 -8.12 -3.69 -2.79
CA HIS A 190 -8.01 -3.33 -1.38
C HIS A 190 -6.53 -3.33 -1.01
N TYR A 191 -6.14 -2.38 -0.18
CA TYR A 191 -4.77 -2.22 0.28
C TYR A 191 -4.66 -2.61 1.75
N ASP A 192 -3.50 -3.13 2.14
CA ASP A 192 -3.16 -3.37 3.53
C ASP A 192 -2.71 -2.08 4.24
N GLU A 193 -2.36 -2.19 5.52
CA GLU A 193 -1.90 -1.06 6.35
C GLU A 193 -0.62 -0.40 5.83
N PHE A 194 0.10 -1.06 4.90
CA PHE A 194 1.33 -0.55 4.29
C PHE A 194 1.09 0.06 2.91
N GLY A 195 -0.16 0.09 2.45
CA GLY A 195 -0.51 0.56 1.11
C GLY A 195 -0.14 -0.46 0.02
N PHE A 196 0.07 -1.72 0.36
CA PHE A 196 0.30 -2.80 -0.61
C PHE A 196 -0.99 -3.53 -0.95
N VAL A 197 -1.04 -4.13 -2.13
CA VAL A 197 -2.21 -4.86 -2.61
C VAL A 197 -2.50 -6.05 -1.68
N ASN A 198 -3.74 -6.14 -1.21
CA ASN A 198 -4.24 -7.31 -0.49
C ASN A 198 -4.53 -8.45 -1.48
N TYR A 199 -3.46 -9.14 -1.89
CA TYR A 199 -3.55 -10.21 -2.88
C TYR A 199 -4.39 -11.41 -2.43
N GLU A 200 -4.47 -11.69 -1.12
CA GLU A 200 -5.32 -12.78 -0.60
C GLU A 200 -6.80 -12.46 -0.86
N GLY A 201 -7.24 -11.25 -0.47
CA GLY A 201 -8.59 -10.79 -0.76
C GLY A 201 -8.86 -10.65 -2.26
N PHE A 202 -7.84 -10.30 -3.04
CA PHE A 202 -7.93 -10.23 -4.50
C PHE A 202 -8.10 -11.62 -5.14
N LEU A 203 -7.35 -12.62 -4.69
CA LEU A 203 -7.50 -14.01 -5.11
C LEU A 203 -8.89 -14.55 -4.78
N GLU A 204 -9.35 -14.41 -3.53
CA GLU A 204 -10.64 -14.95 -3.11
C GLU A 204 -11.82 -14.36 -3.90
N LYS A 205 -11.78 -13.06 -4.22
CA LYS A 205 -12.77 -12.43 -5.11
C LYS A 205 -12.69 -12.99 -6.54
N SER A 206 -11.47 -13.27 -7.03
CA SER A 206 -11.26 -13.81 -8.37
C SER A 206 -11.82 -15.21 -8.56
N LEU A 207 -11.94 -16.01 -7.51
CA LEU A 207 -12.49 -17.37 -7.58
C LEU A 207 -13.97 -17.40 -8.03
N LEU A 208 -14.65 -16.25 -8.03
CA LEU A 208 -16.01 -16.10 -8.55
C LEU A 208 -16.06 -15.87 -10.08
N LEU A 209 -14.91 -15.72 -10.74
CA LEU A 209 -14.83 -15.56 -12.19
C LEU A 209 -15.17 -16.88 -12.90
N HIS A 210 -15.77 -16.75 -14.09
CA HIS A 210 -15.94 -17.90 -14.98
C HIS A 210 -14.59 -18.48 -15.38
N GLU A 211 -14.49 -19.81 -15.51
CA GLU A 211 -13.24 -20.56 -15.78
C GLU A 211 -12.39 -19.96 -16.91
N ARG A 212 -13.03 -19.61 -18.04
CA ARG A 212 -12.39 -18.95 -19.21
C ARG A 212 -11.68 -17.63 -18.91
N VAL A 213 -12.09 -16.91 -17.87
CA VAL A 213 -11.46 -15.66 -17.42
C VAL A 213 -10.54 -15.93 -16.23
N LEU A 214 -10.93 -16.86 -15.36
CA LEU A 214 -10.18 -17.23 -14.16
C LEU A 214 -8.79 -17.78 -14.50
N GLN A 215 -8.69 -18.69 -15.47
CA GLN A 215 -7.40 -19.30 -15.84
C GLN A 215 -6.34 -18.26 -16.26
N PRO A 216 -6.57 -17.43 -17.29
CA PRO A 216 -5.60 -16.41 -17.69
C PRO A 216 -5.42 -15.30 -16.64
N PHE A 217 -6.41 -15.05 -15.78
CA PHE A 217 -6.24 -14.18 -14.61
C PHE A 217 -5.21 -14.77 -13.63
N LEU A 218 -5.34 -16.05 -13.28
CA LEU A 218 -4.46 -16.73 -12.32
C LEU A 218 -3.02 -16.79 -12.84
N LEU A 219 -2.81 -17.04 -14.13
CA LEU A 219 -1.47 -17.02 -14.74
C LEU A 219 -0.80 -15.65 -14.59
N LYS A 220 -1.55 -14.57 -14.87
CA LYS A 220 -1.04 -13.19 -14.72
C LYS A 220 -0.76 -12.84 -13.26
N LEU A 221 -1.62 -13.26 -12.34
CA LEU A 221 -1.42 -13.06 -10.91
C LEU A 221 -0.19 -13.84 -10.40
N LYS A 222 -0.06 -15.11 -10.79
CA LYS A 222 1.10 -15.97 -10.49
C LYS A 222 2.40 -15.32 -10.94
N GLY A 223 2.51 -14.93 -12.21
CA GLY A 223 3.72 -14.28 -12.73
C GLY A 223 4.04 -12.94 -12.06
N HIS A 224 3.03 -12.19 -11.61
CA HIS A 224 3.25 -10.98 -10.82
C HIS A 224 3.76 -11.30 -9.40
N LEU A 225 3.15 -12.27 -8.72
CA LEU A 225 3.58 -12.70 -7.38
C LEU A 225 4.98 -13.31 -7.37
N GLU A 226 5.40 -13.96 -8.46
CA GLU A 226 6.79 -14.41 -8.62
C GLU A 226 7.75 -13.22 -8.60
N ARG A 227 7.47 -12.14 -9.35
CA ARG A 227 8.29 -10.92 -9.33
C ARG A 227 8.32 -10.26 -7.95
N VAL A 228 7.17 -10.18 -7.27
CA VAL A 228 7.08 -9.67 -5.90
C VAL A 228 7.93 -10.52 -4.96
N ASN A 229 7.87 -11.85 -5.08
CA ASN A 229 8.66 -12.76 -4.24
C ASN A 229 10.17 -12.67 -4.51
N VAL A 230 10.59 -12.40 -5.76
CA VAL A 230 12.01 -12.14 -6.08
C VAL A 230 12.48 -10.88 -5.35
N LEU A 231 11.74 -9.76 -5.47
CA LEU A 231 12.06 -8.52 -4.76
C LEU A 231 12.16 -8.73 -3.24
N LEU A 232 11.18 -9.41 -2.64
CA LEU A 232 11.18 -9.69 -1.20
C LEU A 232 12.35 -10.61 -0.80
N ALA A 233 12.72 -11.57 -1.63
CA ALA A 233 13.87 -12.44 -1.37
C ALA A 233 15.20 -11.68 -1.45
N GLU A 234 15.34 -10.70 -2.34
CA GLU A 234 16.52 -9.83 -2.39
C GLU A 234 16.66 -8.99 -1.11
N ILE A 235 15.55 -8.43 -0.62
CA ILE A 235 15.51 -7.68 0.65
C ILE A 235 15.87 -8.60 1.82
N ASP A 236 15.25 -9.77 1.91
CA ASP A 236 15.50 -10.75 2.99
C ASP A 236 16.94 -11.24 2.99
N ALA A 237 17.50 -11.55 1.81
CA ALA A 237 18.90 -11.95 1.67
C ALA A 237 19.85 -10.85 2.14
N TRP A 238 19.60 -9.59 1.75
CA TRP A 238 20.38 -8.45 2.22
C TRP A 238 20.25 -8.28 3.74
N LEU A 239 19.07 -8.40 4.32
CA LEU A 239 18.90 -8.31 5.78
C LEU A 239 19.59 -9.45 6.55
N ALA A 240 19.81 -10.59 5.91
CA ALA A 240 20.46 -11.77 6.51
C ALA A 240 22.00 -11.75 6.45
N GLU A 241 22.64 -10.99 5.54
CA GLU A 241 24.11 -10.97 5.41
C GLU A 241 24.87 -10.69 6.73
N PRO A 242 24.43 -9.78 7.62
CA PRO A 242 25.12 -9.54 8.90
C PRO A 242 25.29 -10.80 9.77
N GLN A 243 24.37 -11.77 9.66
CA GLN A 243 24.50 -13.04 10.38
C GLN A 243 25.57 -13.94 9.76
N ALA A 244 25.74 -13.90 8.43
CA ALA A 244 26.82 -14.58 7.75
C ALA A 244 28.17 -13.96 8.09
N ASP A 245 28.25 -12.63 8.13
CA ASP A 245 29.44 -11.86 8.55
C ASP A 245 29.83 -12.21 10.00
N LEU A 246 28.85 -12.25 10.91
CA LEU A 246 29.06 -12.66 12.30
C LEU A 246 29.55 -14.11 12.41
N ALA A 247 28.98 -15.04 11.65
CA ALA A 247 29.40 -16.44 11.62
C ALA A 247 30.83 -16.60 11.09
N PHE A 248 31.19 -15.82 10.06
CA PHE A 248 32.56 -15.76 9.55
C PHE A 248 33.54 -15.29 10.63
N LEU A 249 33.23 -14.19 11.34
CA LEU A 249 34.07 -13.67 12.42
C LEU A 249 34.24 -14.67 13.56
N LYS A 250 33.14 -15.31 13.99
CA LYS A 250 33.19 -16.35 15.03
C LYS A 250 34.11 -17.49 14.63
N LYS A 251 34.00 -17.96 13.38
CA LYS A 251 34.83 -19.03 12.86
C LYS A 251 36.31 -18.64 12.76
N ILE A 252 36.62 -17.48 12.19
CA ILE A 252 38.02 -17.12 11.88
C ILE A 252 38.83 -16.70 13.11
N PHE A 253 38.17 -16.10 14.10
CA PHE A 253 38.81 -15.71 15.36
C PHE A 253 38.64 -16.74 16.48
N GLY A 254 37.88 -17.82 16.25
CA GLY A 254 37.61 -18.83 17.28
C GLY A 254 36.81 -18.26 18.45
N LEU A 255 35.87 -17.36 18.18
CA LEU A 255 35.10 -16.68 19.21
C LEU A 255 33.99 -17.58 19.74
N ASP A 256 33.69 -17.42 21.03
CA ASP A 256 32.51 -18.02 21.64
C ASP A 256 31.22 -17.57 20.93
N GLU A 257 30.19 -18.40 21.02
CA GLU A 257 28.87 -18.11 20.46
C GLU A 257 28.24 -16.82 21.01
N LYS A 258 28.79 -16.28 22.11
CA LYS A 258 28.36 -15.07 22.80
C LYS A 258 28.64 -13.76 22.07
N LEU A 259 29.41 -13.74 20.98
CA LEU A 259 29.57 -12.50 20.21
C LEU A 259 28.20 -12.07 19.66
N THR A 260 27.71 -10.93 20.15
CA THR A 260 26.48 -10.27 19.74
C THR A 260 26.81 -8.96 19.02
N ILE A 261 25.89 -8.50 18.17
CA ILE A 261 26.06 -7.25 17.43
C ILE A 261 25.83 -6.10 18.42
N THR A 262 26.90 -5.44 18.84
CA THR A 262 26.88 -4.27 19.73
C THR A 262 27.38 -3.03 18.99
N THR A 263 26.86 -1.85 19.34
CA THR A 263 27.29 -0.57 18.73
C THR A 263 28.70 -0.13 19.15
N GLU A 264 29.26 -0.80 20.15
CA GLU A 264 30.59 -0.54 20.72
C GLU A 264 31.68 -1.26 19.92
N THR A 265 32.88 -0.70 19.95
CA THR A 265 34.05 -1.37 19.37
C THR A 265 34.36 -2.61 20.20
N THR A 266 34.29 -3.77 19.57
CA THR A 266 34.58 -5.06 20.19
C THR A 266 35.97 -5.54 19.75
N THR A 267 36.81 -5.87 20.72
CA THR A 267 38.08 -6.56 20.44
C THR A 267 37.79 -8.02 20.12
N LEU A 268 38.11 -8.43 18.90
CA LEU A 268 37.92 -9.81 18.42
C LEU A 268 39.08 -10.70 18.87
N LYS A 269 40.32 -10.22 18.74
CA LYS A 269 41.51 -10.98 19.15
C LYS A 269 42.66 -10.04 19.43
N GLU A 270 43.52 -10.44 20.36
CA GLU A 270 44.77 -9.77 20.68
C GLU A 270 45.90 -10.82 20.63
N CYS A 271 46.97 -10.50 19.91
CA CYS A 271 48.15 -11.35 19.78
C CYS A 271 49.39 -10.56 20.21
N GLU A 272 50.27 -11.16 21.01
CA GLU A 272 51.57 -10.56 21.35
C GLU A 272 52.59 -10.80 20.24
N LEU A 273 53.44 -9.81 19.97
CA LEU A 273 54.52 -9.88 18.98
C LEU A 273 55.87 -9.93 19.72
N GLU A 274 56.77 -10.79 19.23
CA GLU A 274 58.15 -10.87 19.75
C GLU A 274 59.02 -9.70 19.25
N ASP A 275 58.73 -9.21 18.04
CA ASP A 275 59.50 -8.16 17.36
C ASP A 275 58.73 -6.84 17.24
N ASP A 276 59.44 -5.76 16.88
CA ASP A 276 58.87 -4.41 16.66
C ASP A 276 58.08 -4.30 15.33
N PHE A 277 57.43 -5.38 14.90
CA PHE A 277 56.59 -5.41 13.70
C PHE A 277 55.32 -4.58 13.90
N GLN A 278 54.91 -3.82 12.88
CA GLN A 278 53.70 -3.01 12.92
C GLN A 278 52.71 -3.43 11.83
N VAL A 279 51.54 -3.85 12.27
CA VAL A 279 50.37 -4.12 11.43
C VAL A 279 49.32 -3.05 11.70
N ASN A 280 48.99 -2.29 10.67
CA ASN A 280 47.85 -1.38 10.64
C ASN A 280 47.10 -1.59 9.34
N GLY A 281 45.79 -1.80 9.42
CA GLY A 281 44.99 -2.08 8.24
C GLY A 281 43.51 -2.27 8.55
N SER A 282 42.69 -2.19 7.51
CA SER A 282 41.24 -2.41 7.60
C SER A 282 40.84 -3.42 6.53
N PHE A 283 40.03 -4.40 6.91
CA PHE A 283 39.56 -5.48 6.04
C PHE A 283 38.05 -5.39 5.94
N ASN A 284 37.52 -5.20 4.73
CA ASN A 284 36.08 -5.24 4.48
C ASN A 284 35.66 -6.70 4.35
N ILE A 285 35.08 -7.26 5.41
CA ILE A 285 34.75 -8.69 5.47
C ILE A 285 33.58 -9.07 4.56
N GLN A 286 32.94 -8.11 3.88
CA GLN A 286 31.93 -8.41 2.86
C GLN A 286 32.57 -8.85 1.53
N THR A 287 33.89 -8.67 1.36
CA THR A 287 34.59 -9.10 0.15
C THR A 287 35.37 -10.39 0.38
N SER A 288 35.23 -11.35 -0.54
CA SER A 288 35.96 -12.63 -0.47
C SER A 288 37.48 -12.47 -0.51
N ARG A 289 37.97 -11.37 -1.12
CA ARG A 289 39.39 -11.02 -1.14
C ARG A 289 39.89 -10.67 0.26
N ASP A 290 39.23 -9.75 0.95
CA ASP A 290 39.66 -9.29 2.27
C ASP A 290 39.46 -10.36 3.34
N GLN A 291 38.41 -11.18 3.23
CA GLN A 291 38.26 -12.37 4.07
C GLN A 291 39.47 -13.31 3.97
N LYS A 292 39.96 -13.57 2.76
CA LYS A 292 41.16 -14.40 2.53
C LYS A 292 42.43 -13.73 3.03
N MET A 293 42.57 -12.41 2.84
CA MET A 293 43.72 -11.65 3.34
C MET A 293 43.76 -11.63 4.87
N LEU A 294 42.63 -11.41 5.53
CA LEU A 294 42.49 -11.45 6.98
C LEU A 294 42.86 -12.82 7.53
N GLY A 295 42.40 -13.90 6.89
CA GLY A 295 42.77 -15.26 7.28
C GLY A 295 44.27 -15.53 7.15
N LYS A 296 44.90 -15.09 6.06
CA LYS A 296 46.36 -15.22 5.89
C LYS A 296 47.14 -14.41 6.92
N LEU A 297 46.69 -13.20 7.23
CA LEU A 297 47.30 -12.35 8.23
C LEU A 297 47.23 -13.01 9.62
N LEU A 298 46.09 -13.62 9.95
CA LEU A 298 45.92 -14.34 11.22
C LEU A 298 46.85 -15.54 11.36
N VAL A 299 47.03 -16.32 10.27
CA VAL A 299 47.99 -17.43 10.25
C VAL A 299 49.42 -16.90 10.43
N PHE A 300 49.79 -15.87 9.68
CA PHE A 300 51.12 -15.26 9.75
C PHE A 300 51.48 -14.71 11.13
N ILE A 301 50.51 -14.15 11.88
CA ILE A 301 50.74 -13.63 13.23
C ILE A 301 50.75 -14.76 14.29
N SER A 302 50.20 -15.94 13.97
CA SER A 302 50.14 -17.07 14.91
C SER A 302 51.30 -18.05 14.79
N GLU A 303 52.08 -17.98 13.72
CA GLU A 303 53.31 -18.75 13.49
C GLU A 303 54.53 -18.00 14.03
#